data_AF-A0A9E2HAF6-F1
#
_entry.id   AF-A0A9E2HAF6-F1
#
_cell.length_a   1.000
_cell.length_b   1.000
_cell.length_c   1.000
_cell.angle_alpha   90.00
_cell.angle_beta   90.00
_cell.angle_gamma   90.00
#
_symmetry.space_group_name_H-M   'P 1'
#
loop_
_entity.id
_entity.type
_entity.pdbx_description
1 polymer ?
#
loop_
_entity_poly.entity_id
_entity_poly.type
_entity_poly.pdbx_seq_one_letter_code
_entity_poly.pdbx_strand_id
1 'polypeptide(L)' 'TPQQIVSQQASLEFYGFPPDELTKRIEEIKAVTVEDVKSAAAKYLHPDDLIVIVVGNEDLFDKPLSTFGLVTNVKIE' A
#
# COMPACT_ATOMS: atom_id res chain seq x y z
N THR A 1 -0.57 5.25 22.07
CA THR A 1 -0.10 5.55 23.44
C THR A 1 0.66 6.86 23.43
N PRO A 2 0.87 7.53 24.58
CA PRO A 2 1.66 8.76 24.64
C PRO A 2 3.05 8.62 24.00
N GLN A 3 3.72 7.47 24.19
CA GLN A 3 5.02 7.18 23.59
C GLN A 3 4.98 7.18 22.06
N GLN A 4 3.95 6.58 21.45
CA GLN A 4 3.82 6.56 19.99
C GLN A 4 3.67 7.96 19.39
N ILE A 5 2.93 8.85 20.06
CA ILE A 5 2.73 10.23 19.59
C ILE A 5 4.05 10.99 19.62
N VAL A 6 4.79 10.90 20.73
CA VAL A 6 6.10 11.56 20.88
C VAL A 6 7.10 11.02 19.85
N SER A 7 7.19 9.70 19.67
CA SER A 7 8.08 9.10 18.67
C SER A 7 7.73 9.52 17.25
N GLN A 8 6.44 9.65 16.93
CA GLN A 8 6.01 10.09 15.61
C GLN A 8 6.34 11.57 15.36
N GLN A 9 6.09 12.44 16.34
CA GLN A 9 6.43 13.87 16.24
C GLN A 9 7.94 14.09 16.08
N ALA A 10 8.76 13.39 16.87
CA ALA A 10 10.21 13.45 16.76
C ALA A 10 10.71 12.98 15.37
N SER A 11 10.07 11.95 14.80
CA SER A 11 10.40 11.48 13.46
C SER A 11 10.07 12.53 12.39
N LEU A 12 8.90 13.17 12.50
CA LEU A 12 8.48 14.22 11.56
C LEU A 12 9.42 15.42 11.60
N GLU A 13 9.80 15.87 12.79
CA GLU A 13 10.78 16.96 12.97
C GLU A 13 12.14 16.58 12.37
N PHE A 14 12.61 15.36 12.62
CA PHE A 14 13.86 14.85 12.04
C PHE A 14 13.87 14.87 10.51
N TYR A 15 12.74 14.53 9.87
CA TYR A 15 12.60 14.59 8.41
C TYR A 15 12.22 15.99 7.88
N GLY A 16 12.18 17.01 8.74
CA GLY A 16 11.93 18.41 8.35
C GLY A 16 10.47 18.76 8.07
N PHE A 17 9.52 17.98 8.57
CA PHE A 17 8.10 18.29 8.45
C PHE A 17 7.69 19.43 9.41
N PRO A 18 6.65 20.22 9.05
CA PRO A 18 6.10 21.25 9.92
C PRO A 18 5.59 20.69 11.27
N PRO A 19 5.65 21.48 12.37
CA PRO A 19 5.16 21.04 13.69
C PRO A 19 3.67 20.69 13.74
N ASP A 20 2.87 21.25 12.83
CA ASP A 20 1.42 21.06 12.72
C ASP A 20 1.02 19.94 11.74
N GLU A 21 2.00 19.26 11.13
CA GLU A 21 1.78 18.21 10.12
C GLU A 21 0.79 17.13 10.58
N LEU A 22 0.87 16.71 11.85
CA LEU A 22 -0.06 15.71 12.40
C LEU A 22 -1.52 16.21 12.41
N THR A 23 -1.73 17.47 12.77
CA THR A 23 -3.06 18.07 12.82
C THR A 23 -3.60 18.29 11.42
N LYS A 24 -2.79 18.89 10.54
CA LYS A 24 -3.13 19.15 9.14
C LYS A 24 -3.51 17.87 8.41
N ARG A 25 -2.74 16.81 8.57
CA ARG A 25 -3.00 15.51 7.95
C ARG A 25 -4.29 14.86 8.41
N ILE A 26 -4.70 15.06 9.67
CA ILE A 26 -6.02 14.62 10.15
C ILE A 26 -7.14 15.38 9.44
N GLU A 27 -7.00 16.70 9.28
CA GLU A 27 -7.98 17.54 8.58
C GLU A 27 -8.09 17.15 7.10
N GLU A 28 -6.96 16.95 6.44
CA GLU A 28 -6.89 16.51 5.04
C GLU A 28 -7.58 15.16 4.84
N ILE A 29 -7.30 14.17 5.71
CA ILE A 29 -7.95 12.85 5.64
C ILE A 29 -9.46 12.97 5.85
N LYS A 30 -9.92 13.82 6.76
CA LYS A 30 -11.36 14.05 7.01
C LYS A 30 -12.06 14.74 5.82
N ALA A 31 -11.32 15.52 5.05
CA ALA A 31 -11.85 16.22 3.87
C ALA A 31 -11.97 15.32 2.63
N VAL A 32 -11.36 14.13 2.63
CA VAL A 32 -11.40 13.19 1.49
C VAL A 32 -12.84 12.79 1.16
N THR A 33 -13.20 12.93 -0.11
CA THR A 33 -14.53 12.57 -0.63
C THR A 33 -14.52 11.24 -1.36
N VAL A 34 -15.72 10.71 -1.65
CA VAL A 34 -15.88 9.51 -2.49
C VAL A 34 -15.35 9.74 -3.91
N GLU A 35 -15.49 10.95 -4.44
CA GLU A 35 -15.00 11.33 -5.78
C GLU A 35 -13.46 11.24 -5.85
N ASP A 36 -12.79 11.70 -4.79
CA ASP A 36 -11.33 11.65 -4.68
C ASP A 36 -10.83 10.20 -4.67
N VAL A 37 -11.50 9.33 -3.91
CA VAL A 37 -11.17 7.90 -3.84
C VAL A 37 -11.35 7.24 -5.20
N LYS A 38 -12.47 7.52 -5.90
CA LYS A 38 -12.71 6.98 -7.24
C LYS A 38 -11.67 7.48 -8.25
N SER A 39 -11.32 8.75 -8.18
CA SER A 39 -10.31 9.36 -9.06
C SER A 39 -8.92 8.77 -8.83
N ALA A 40 -8.54 8.57 -7.55
CA ALA A 40 -7.28 7.92 -7.20
C ALA A 40 -7.25 6.45 -7.68
N ALA A 41 -8.36 5.72 -7.51
CA ALA A 41 -8.47 4.35 -8.01
C ALA A 41 -8.31 4.30 -9.53
N ALA A 42 -9.00 5.14 -10.28
CA ALA A 42 -8.88 5.21 -11.74
C ALA A 42 -7.47 5.61 -12.20
N LYS A 43 -6.76 6.43 -11.41
CA LYS A 43 -5.41 6.89 -11.73
C LYS A 43 -4.32 5.85 -11.48
N TYR A 44 -4.45 5.03 -10.45
CA TYR A 44 -3.35 4.16 -9.98
C TYR A 44 -3.65 2.67 -10.09
N LEU A 45 -4.92 2.27 -10.14
CA LEU A 45 -5.29 0.86 -10.35
C LEU A 45 -5.46 0.63 -11.84
N HIS A 46 -4.47 0.01 -12.46
CA HIS A 46 -4.49 -0.43 -13.84
C HIS A 46 -4.61 -1.95 -13.86
N PRO A 47 -5.84 -2.52 -14.04
CA PRO A 47 -6.05 -3.96 -13.98
C PRO A 47 -5.17 -4.76 -14.94
N ASP A 48 -4.88 -4.19 -16.10
CA ASP A 48 -4.06 -4.80 -17.15
C ASP A 48 -2.56 -4.85 -16.76
N ASP A 49 -2.11 -4.02 -15.80
CA ASP A 49 -0.73 -3.96 -15.31
C ASP A 49 -0.57 -4.64 -13.94
N LEU A 50 -1.58 -5.37 -13.46
CA LEU A 50 -1.52 -6.03 -12.16
C LEU A 50 -0.54 -7.21 -12.16
N ILE A 51 0.39 -7.20 -11.21
CA ILE A 51 1.33 -8.29 -10.96
C ILE A 51 0.87 -9.08 -9.74
N VAL A 52 0.59 -10.37 -9.92
CA VAL A 52 0.25 -11.29 -8.83
C VAL A 52 1.48 -12.11 -8.47
N ILE A 53 1.94 -11.99 -7.22
CA ILE A 53 3.07 -12.77 -6.70
C ILE A 53 2.51 -13.83 -5.75
N VAL A 54 2.81 -15.09 -6.04
CA VAL A 54 2.43 -16.23 -5.20
C VAL A 54 3.69 -16.85 -4.63
N VAL A 55 3.74 -17.03 -3.32
CA VAL A 55 4.86 -17.64 -2.60
C VAL A 55 4.35 -18.87 -1.87
N GLY A 56 4.91 -20.05 -2.17
CA GLY A 56 4.52 -21.30 -1.54
C GLY A 56 5.12 -22.51 -2.24
N ASN A 57 4.81 -23.70 -1.71
CA ASN A 57 5.12 -24.96 -2.37
C ASN A 57 4.04 -25.28 -3.40
N GLU A 58 4.41 -25.29 -4.68
CA GLU A 58 3.49 -25.56 -5.80
C GLU A 58 2.79 -26.93 -5.68
N ASP A 59 3.45 -27.93 -5.10
CA ASP A 59 2.90 -29.28 -4.92
C ASP A 59 1.67 -29.32 -3.99
N LEU A 60 1.51 -28.30 -3.15
CA LEU A 60 0.40 -28.19 -2.20
C LEU A 60 -0.78 -27.38 -2.75
N PHE A 61 -0.69 -26.88 -3.99
CA PHE A 61 -1.77 -26.09 -4.58
C PHE A 61 -2.87 -27.00 -5.11
N ASP A 62 -4.13 -26.64 -4.84
CA ASP A 62 -5.30 -27.38 -5.33
C ASP A 62 -5.35 -27.43 -6.88
N LYS A 63 -4.77 -26.42 -7.54
CA LYS A 63 -4.69 -26.29 -9.00
C LYS A 63 -3.40 -25.55 -9.41
N PRO A 64 -2.87 -25.81 -10.62
CA PRO A 64 -1.73 -25.07 -11.15
C PRO A 64 -2.01 -23.57 -11.29
N LEU A 65 -1.00 -22.72 -11.04
CA LEU A 65 -1.13 -21.26 -11.19
C LEU A 65 -1.39 -20.82 -12.63
N SER A 66 -1.05 -21.66 -13.61
CA SER A 66 -1.35 -21.43 -15.03
C SER A 66 -2.85 -21.31 -15.32
N THR A 67 -3.72 -21.73 -14.39
CA THR A 67 -5.16 -21.49 -14.46
C THR A 67 -5.55 -20.01 -14.37
N PHE A 68 -4.68 -19.16 -13.83
CA PHE A 68 -4.88 -17.70 -13.74
C PHE A 68 -4.27 -16.94 -14.92
N GLY A 69 -3.45 -17.58 -15.76
CA GLY A 69 -2.77 -16.95 -16.88
C GLY A 69 -1.32 -17.38 -17.03
N LEU A 70 -0.51 -16.55 -17.68
CA LEU A 70 0.92 -16.80 -17.85
C LEU A 70 1.63 -16.71 -16.50
N VAL A 71 2.47 -17.72 -16.19
CA VAL A 71 3.23 -17.79 -14.94
C VAL A 71 4.72 -17.66 -15.23
N THR A 72 5.38 -16.75 -14.53
CA THR A 72 6.84 -16.61 -14.55
C THR A 72 7.39 -17.13 -13.23
N ASN A 73 8.12 -18.25 -13.27
CA ASN A 73 8.75 -18.83 -12.09
C ASN A 73 10.01 -18.04 -11.72
N VAL A 74 10.00 -17.43 -10.54
CA VAL A 74 11.15 -16.71 -9.98
C VAL A 74 11.85 -17.61 -8.96
N LYS A 75 13.08 -18.01 -9.25
CA LYS A 75 13.93 -18.71 -8.27
C LYS A 75 14.58 -17.67 -7.37
N ILE A 76 14.45 -17.85 -6.07
CA ILE A 76 15.22 -17.09 -5.08
C ILE A 76 16.48 -17.92 -4.80
N GLU A 77 17.65 -17.36 -5.10
CA GLU A 77 18.96 -17.95 -4.79
C GLU A 77 19.29 -17.87 -3.29
#